data_AF-A0A326U065-F1
#
_entry.id   AF-A0A326U065-F1
#
_cell.length_a   1.000
_cell.length_b   1.000
_cell.length_c   1.000
_cell.angle_alpha   90.00
_cell.angle_beta   90.00
_cell.angle_gamma   90.00
#
_symmetry.space_group_name_H-M   'P 1'
#
loop_
_entity.id
_entity.type
_entity.pdbx_description
1 polymer ?
#
loop_
_entity_poly.entity_id
_entity_poly.type
_entity_poly.pdbx_seq_one_letter_code
_entity_poly.pdbx_strand_id
1 'polypeptide(L)'
;MDEDGVVWIPSPNYFPNRDGHSPKWIVLHGTAGFHTAQEVGYYFQREDSQVSSHYVVGQDGTIVQCVSEKDGAWANGGLTAGHDPWWPTDVNPNNVTISIEHVKPSTDNSDELTDAQRDASFRLILHICQRHGIPMRKADGDGGITGHFSLDPVNRSRCPGPYPWDDLFRFLEEGDMISLSHPEVANYFEDAGPDRWRCKKNGLTIYGAILKFYRSFGGNGFNGLTYLGLPRTGELYPRQGTAVQRFERGIVAYDPRHQLDWPPGSGSVYLLHLSSPYGKAQSANVFSALLQRLSHQE
;
A
#
# COMPACT_ATOMS: atom_id res chain seq x y z
N MET A 1 1.94 11.25 -14.68
CA MET A 1 1.37 10.80 -13.40
C MET A 1 2.29 9.70 -12.93
N ASP A 2 2.75 9.81 -11.70
CA ASP A 2 3.74 8.89 -11.12
C ASP A 2 3.06 7.78 -10.30
N GLU A 3 1.81 8.04 -9.87
CA GLU A 3 0.95 7.10 -9.16
C GLU A 3 -0.27 6.74 -10.04
N ASP A 4 -0.69 5.48 -10.02
CA ASP A 4 -1.86 5.01 -10.78
C ASP A 4 -3.18 5.37 -10.07
N GLY A 5 -4.24 5.57 -10.85
CA GLY A 5 -5.58 5.81 -10.31
C GLY A 5 -5.79 7.19 -9.66
N VAL A 6 -4.84 8.10 -9.79
CA VAL A 6 -4.93 9.47 -9.25
C VAL A 6 -5.58 10.45 -10.24
N VAL A 7 -6.16 11.52 -9.70
CA VAL A 7 -6.60 12.68 -10.49
C VAL A 7 -5.40 13.63 -10.66
N TRP A 8 -5.10 14.03 -11.90
CA TRP A 8 -4.01 14.96 -12.18
C TRP A 8 -4.51 16.41 -12.27
N ILE A 9 -4.04 17.26 -11.35
CA ILE A 9 -4.32 18.72 -11.34
C ILE A 9 -2.99 19.45 -11.14
N PRO A 10 -2.26 19.77 -12.23
CA PRO A 10 -0.89 20.24 -12.15
C PRO A 10 -0.79 21.64 -11.52
N SER A 11 0.16 21.80 -10.60
CA SER A 11 0.61 23.09 -10.08
C SER A 11 1.79 23.64 -10.89
N PRO A 12 1.85 24.94 -11.20
CA PRO A 12 3.03 25.58 -11.78
C PRO A 12 4.15 25.83 -10.76
N ASN A 13 3.88 25.65 -9.47
CA ASN A 13 4.77 26.00 -8.37
C ASN A 13 5.64 24.80 -8.01
N TYR A 14 6.79 24.64 -8.65
CA TYR A 14 7.73 23.55 -8.35
C TYR A 14 9.19 23.93 -8.64
N PHE A 15 10.13 23.20 -8.03
CA PHE A 15 11.55 23.23 -8.33
C PHE A 15 11.86 22.19 -9.42
N PRO A 16 12.25 22.61 -10.64
CA PRO A 16 12.50 21.69 -11.74
C PRO A 16 13.62 20.71 -11.41
N ASN A 17 13.40 19.43 -11.70
CA ASN A 17 14.40 18.36 -11.57
C ASN A 17 15.04 18.25 -10.16
N ARG A 18 14.39 18.79 -9.13
CA ARG A 18 14.88 18.80 -7.74
C ARG A 18 16.30 19.35 -7.59
N ASP A 19 16.75 20.22 -8.49
CA ASP A 19 18.14 20.68 -8.54
C ASP A 19 19.18 19.52 -8.56
N GLY A 20 18.82 18.39 -9.20
CA GLY A 20 19.67 17.20 -9.29
C GLY A 20 19.65 16.28 -8.07
N HIS A 21 18.84 16.57 -7.06
CA HIS A 21 18.66 15.71 -5.89
C HIS A 21 17.62 14.60 -6.13
N SER A 22 17.62 13.61 -5.23
CA SER A 22 16.60 12.55 -5.16
C SER A 22 15.89 12.59 -3.82
N PRO A 23 14.59 12.28 -3.76
CA PRO A 23 13.86 12.30 -2.51
C PRO A 23 14.33 11.17 -1.58
N LYS A 24 14.63 11.53 -0.33
CA LYS A 24 14.98 10.59 0.75
C LYS A 24 13.94 10.54 1.86
N TRP A 25 13.06 11.54 1.91
CA TRP A 25 12.04 11.64 2.94
C TRP A 25 10.65 11.84 2.35
N ILE A 26 9.64 11.40 3.10
CA ILE A 26 8.24 11.78 2.90
C ILE A 26 7.84 12.71 4.04
N VAL A 27 7.24 13.85 3.70
CA VAL A 27 6.71 14.83 4.66
C VAL A 27 5.20 14.85 4.56
N LEU A 28 4.55 14.52 5.67
CA LEU A 28 3.10 14.52 5.79
C LEU A 28 2.60 15.88 6.28
N HIS A 29 1.56 16.36 5.62
CA HIS A 29 0.91 17.64 5.86
C HIS A 29 -0.58 17.46 6.12
N GLY A 30 -1.20 18.49 6.72
CA GLY A 30 -2.64 18.61 6.89
C GLY A 30 -3.09 19.97 6.37
N THR A 31 -4.13 19.99 5.55
CA THR A 31 -4.50 21.17 4.74
C THR A 31 -5.10 22.32 5.54
N ALA A 32 -5.58 22.06 6.77
CA ALA A 32 -6.15 23.04 7.68
C ALA A 32 -7.20 24.01 7.08
N GLY A 33 -8.36 23.48 6.65
CA GLY A 33 -9.48 24.31 6.17
C GLY A 33 -10.06 23.94 4.80
N PHE A 34 -9.62 22.81 4.22
CA PHE A 34 -10.12 22.33 2.93
C PHE A 34 -11.04 21.12 3.10
N HIS A 35 -11.93 20.89 2.14
CA HIS A 35 -12.95 19.84 2.24
C HIS A 35 -12.76 18.69 1.24
N THR A 36 -12.05 18.91 0.12
CA THR A 36 -11.79 17.86 -0.88
C THR A 36 -10.38 17.94 -1.44
N ALA A 37 -9.85 16.84 -1.97
CA ALA A 37 -8.52 16.82 -2.58
C ALA A 37 -8.45 17.70 -3.83
N GLN A 38 -9.54 17.73 -4.61
CA GLN A 38 -9.65 18.52 -5.84
C GLN A 38 -9.64 20.01 -5.54
N GLU A 39 -10.33 20.46 -4.48
CA GLU A 39 -10.30 21.86 -4.04
C GLU A 39 -8.88 22.34 -3.75
N VAL A 40 -8.09 21.53 -3.04
CA VAL A 40 -6.67 21.82 -2.77
C VAL A 40 -5.85 21.81 -4.07
N GLY A 41 -6.10 20.85 -4.95
CA GLY A 41 -5.44 20.79 -6.27
C GLY A 41 -5.70 22.04 -7.12
N TYR A 42 -6.95 22.51 -7.17
CA TYR A 42 -7.30 23.75 -7.88
C TYR A 42 -6.68 24.98 -7.22
N TYR A 43 -6.55 25.00 -5.89
CA TYR A 43 -5.83 26.04 -5.19
C TYR A 43 -4.34 26.07 -5.59
N PHE A 44 -3.67 24.90 -5.59
CA PHE A 44 -2.27 24.77 -6.00
C PHE A 44 -2.04 25.05 -7.50
N GLN A 45 -3.06 24.89 -8.35
CA GLN A 45 -2.97 25.21 -9.78
C GLN A 45 -2.78 26.71 -10.04
N ARG A 46 -3.10 27.58 -9.07
CA ARG A 46 -2.92 29.02 -9.21
C ARG A 46 -1.46 29.41 -8.99
N GLU A 47 -0.89 30.14 -9.93
CA GLU A 47 0.49 30.68 -9.82
C GLU A 47 0.64 31.59 -8.59
N ASP A 48 -0.37 32.39 -8.28
CA ASP A 48 -0.36 33.30 -7.12
C ASP A 48 -0.48 32.59 -5.75
N SER A 49 -0.77 31.29 -5.71
CA SER A 49 -0.80 30.53 -4.46
C SER A 49 0.59 30.40 -3.84
N GLN A 50 1.65 30.40 -4.68
CA GLN A 50 3.05 30.27 -4.28
C GLN A 50 3.34 29.05 -3.38
N VAL A 51 2.49 28.02 -3.45
CA VAL A 51 2.61 26.76 -2.70
C VAL A 51 2.13 25.59 -3.57
N SER A 52 2.59 24.39 -3.24
CA SER A 52 2.13 23.14 -3.86
C SER A 52 2.48 21.95 -2.97
N SER A 53 1.96 20.78 -3.32
CA SER A 53 2.39 19.49 -2.77
C SER A 53 2.48 18.48 -3.91
N HIS A 54 3.13 17.33 -3.70
CA HIS A 54 3.15 16.29 -4.74
C HIS A 54 1.78 15.64 -4.85
N TYR A 55 1.20 15.33 -3.68
CA TYR A 55 -0.09 14.66 -3.57
C TYR A 55 -1.00 15.32 -2.54
N VAL A 56 -2.30 15.16 -2.74
CA VAL A 56 -3.36 15.48 -1.78
C VAL A 56 -4.26 14.26 -1.62
N VAL A 57 -4.53 13.83 -0.39
CA VAL A 57 -5.43 12.72 -0.07
C VAL A 57 -6.70 13.27 0.57
N GLY A 58 -7.84 13.05 -0.10
CA GLY A 58 -9.17 13.47 0.33
C GLY A 58 -9.73 12.59 1.44
N GLN A 59 -10.71 13.13 2.18
CA GLN A 59 -11.42 12.37 3.23
C GLN A 59 -12.20 11.15 2.68
N ASP A 60 -12.45 11.09 1.37
CA ASP A 60 -13.07 9.97 0.67
C ASP A 60 -12.04 8.96 0.11
N GLY A 61 -10.75 9.19 0.33
CA GLY A 61 -9.66 8.40 -0.23
C GLY A 61 -9.26 8.79 -1.67
N THR A 62 -9.90 9.81 -2.27
CA THR A 62 -9.46 10.33 -3.57
C THR A 62 -8.06 10.91 -3.46
N ILE A 63 -7.17 10.55 -4.38
CA ILE A 63 -5.82 11.11 -4.47
C ILE A 63 -5.74 12.05 -5.66
N VAL A 64 -5.30 13.29 -5.42
CA VAL A 64 -4.92 14.24 -6.45
C VAL A 64 -3.41 14.38 -6.48
N GLN A 65 -2.80 14.18 -7.63
CA GLN A 65 -1.38 14.49 -7.84
C GLN A 65 -1.25 15.89 -8.48
N CYS A 66 -0.43 16.76 -7.88
CA CYS A 66 -0.28 18.16 -8.31
C CYS A 66 1.12 18.48 -8.86
N VAL A 67 2.17 17.81 -8.37
CA VAL A 67 3.54 17.97 -8.87
C VAL A 67 4.11 16.59 -9.20
N SER A 68 4.85 16.51 -10.30
CA SER A 68 5.53 15.25 -10.66
C SER A 68 6.63 14.96 -9.66
N GLU A 69 6.82 13.70 -9.31
CA GLU A 69 7.87 13.31 -8.36
C GLU A 69 9.30 13.49 -8.90
N LYS A 70 9.49 13.80 -10.18
CA LYS A 70 10.80 14.23 -10.70
C LYS A 70 11.17 15.66 -10.28
N ASP A 71 10.19 16.46 -9.86
CA ASP A 71 10.32 17.87 -9.49
C ASP A 71 10.08 18.03 -7.97
N GLY A 72 10.57 19.11 -7.37
CA GLY A 72 10.35 19.39 -5.94
C GLY A 72 9.14 20.29 -5.71
N ALA A 73 8.09 19.82 -5.04
CA ALA A 73 6.93 20.67 -4.69
C ALA A 73 7.29 21.75 -3.66
N TRP A 74 6.66 22.92 -3.73
CA TRP A 74 6.85 24.05 -2.80
C TRP A 74 5.99 23.87 -1.53
N ALA A 75 6.20 22.77 -0.82
CA ALA A 75 5.33 22.34 0.28
C ALA A 75 5.90 22.68 1.68
N ASN A 76 7.23 22.61 1.82
CA ASN A 76 7.85 22.54 3.13
C ASN A 76 8.32 23.89 3.67
N GLY A 77 8.47 24.90 2.81
CA GLY A 77 9.22 26.10 3.15
C GLY A 77 10.71 25.78 3.35
N GLY A 78 11.36 26.42 4.33
CA GLY A 78 12.75 26.17 4.72
C GLY A 78 12.86 25.64 6.15
N LEU A 79 14.07 25.26 6.56
CA LEU A 79 14.35 24.83 7.94
C LEU A 79 14.25 26.02 8.91
N THR A 80 13.57 25.83 10.04
CA THR A 80 13.48 26.85 11.10
C THR A 80 14.18 26.43 12.38
N ALA A 81 14.42 27.37 13.30
CA ALA A 81 15.14 27.09 14.54
C ALA A 81 14.49 25.94 15.32
N GLY A 82 15.30 24.96 15.70
CA GLY A 82 14.85 23.77 16.42
C GLY A 82 14.43 22.60 15.53
N HIS A 83 14.51 22.72 14.21
CA HIS A 83 14.30 21.60 13.28
C HIS A 83 15.13 20.37 13.69
N ASP A 84 14.66 19.19 13.31
CA ASP A 84 15.38 17.95 13.61
C ASP A 84 16.82 18.01 13.05
N PRO A 85 17.84 17.64 13.84
CA PRO A 85 19.25 17.95 13.54
C PRO A 85 19.83 17.15 12.37
N TRP A 86 19.10 16.15 11.88
CA TRP A 86 19.52 15.30 10.78
C TRP A 86 19.16 15.85 9.40
N TRP A 87 18.40 16.95 9.32
CA TRP A 87 18.15 17.63 8.05
C TRP A 87 19.45 18.27 7.51
N PRO A 88 19.79 18.08 6.22
CA PRO A 88 20.88 18.82 5.60
C PRO A 88 20.55 20.31 5.54
N THR A 89 21.43 21.15 6.08
CA THR A 89 21.22 22.60 6.18
C THR A 89 21.66 23.37 4.93
N ASP A 90 22.40 22.72 4.04
CA ASP A 90 22.91 23.24 2.78
C ASP A 90 22.03 22.89 1.57
N VAL A 91 20.94 22.13 1.78
CA VAL A 91 20.02 21.69 0.73
C VAL A 91 18.61 22.21 1.01
N ASN A 92 17.93 22.71 -0.03
CA ASN A 92 16.51 23.05 0.08
C ASN A 92 15.69 21.78 0.36
N PRO A 93 14.95 21.68 1.49
CA PRO A 93 14.24 20.46 1.85
C PRO A 93 13.24 20.02 0.77
N ASN A 94 12.62 20.95 0.05
CA ASN A 94 11.68 20.62 -1.03
C ASN A 94 12.28 19.75 -2.15
N ASN A 95 13.60 19.83 -2.37
CA ASN A 95 14.29 19.04 -3.38
C ASN A 95 14.56 17.59 -2.94
N VAL A 96 14.59 17.32 -1.63
CA VAL A 96 14.92 16.00 -1.06
C VAL A 96 13.71 15.29 -0.44
N THR A 97 12.49 15.79 -0.65
CA THR A 97 11.27 15.20 -0.10
C THR A 97 10.18 14.97 -1.14
N ILE A 98 9.33 13.97 -0.88
CA ILE A 98 7.96 13.93 -1.38
C ILE A 98 7.02 14.47 -0.29
N SER A 99 6.05 15.29 -0.68
CA SER A 99 5.12 15.94 0.25
C SER A 99 3.70 15.48 -0.06
N ILE A 100 2.95 15.13 0.99
CA ILE A 100 1.58 14.61 0.91
C ILE A 100 0.69 15.41 1.85
N GLU A 101 -0.29 16.10 1.28
CA GLU A 101 -1.33 16.80 2.02
C GLU A 101 -2.49 15.87 2.37
N HIS A 102 -2.99 15.95 3.60
CA HIS A 102 -4.21 15.26 4.02
C HIS A 102 -5.30 16.30 4.23
N VAL A 103 -6.39 16.17 3.50
CA VAL A 103 -7.55 17.05 3.64
C VAL A 103 -8.08 17.01 5.07
N LYS A 104 -8.05 18.16 5.74
CA LYS A 104 -8.55 18.41 7.08
C LYS A 104 -9.43 19.66 7.09
N PRO A 105 -10.75 19.53 7.33
CA PRO A 105 -11.67 20.68 7.36
C PRO A 105 -11.41 21.70 8.48
N SER A 106 -10.90 21.26 9.62
CA SER A 106 -10.61 22.12 10.77
C SER A 106 -9.31 22.90 10.54
N THR A 107 -9.35 24.23 10.73
CA THR A 107 -8.22 25.14 10.49
C THR A 107 -7.05 24.96 11.46
N ASP A 108 -7.20 24.16 12.51
CA ASP A 108 -6.16 23.86 13.50
C ASP A 108 -5.55 22.46 13.32
N ASN A 109 -5.88 21.76 12.22
CA ASN A 109 -5.45 20.39 11.90
C ASN A 109 -5.88 19.32 12.92
N SER A 110 -6.92 19.58 13.72
CA SER A 110 -7.38 18.66 14.78
C SER A 110 -8.14 17.42 14.29
N ASP A 111 -8.55 17.36 13.02
CA ASP A 111 -9.32 16.23 12.50
C ASP A 111 -8.49 14.94 12.47
N GLU A 112 -9.10 13.82 12.85
CA GLU A 112 -8.55 12.48 12.58
C GLU A 112 -8.75 12.12 11.09
N LEU A 113 -7.91 11.25 10.56
CA LEU A 113 -8.13 10.73 9.21
C LEU A 113 -9.35 9.80 9.19
N THR A 114 -10.14 9.87 8.12
CA THR A 114 -11.15 8.84 7.85
C THR A 114 -10.47 7.52 7.47
N ASP A 115 -11.20 6.40 7.57
CA ASP A 115 -10.66 5.10 7.14
C ASP A 115 -10.23 5.10 5.67
N ALA A 116 -11.02 5.72 4.78
CA ALA A 116 -10.70 5.79 3.35
C ALA A 116 -9.44 6.64 3.08
N GLN A 117 -9.31 7.77 3.77
CA GLN A 117 -8.14 8.64 3.67
C GLN A 117 -6.88 7.98 4.23
N ARG A 118 -6.98 7.31 5.38
CA ARG A 118 -5.90 6.54 5.98
C ARG A 118 -5.42 5.44 5.04
N ASP A 119 -6.35 4.62 4.54
CA ASP A 119 -6.05 3.50 3.65
C ASP A 119 -5.41 3.97 2.33
N ALA A 120 -5.87 5.08 1.77
CA ALA A 120 -5.28 5.70 0.58
C ALA A 120 -3.87 6.27 0.86
N SER A 121 -3.71 6.98 1.99
CA SER A 121 -2.43 7.54 2.45
C SER A 121 -1.36 6.47 2.62
N PHE A 122 -1.70 5.36 3.29
CA PHE A 122 -0.75 4.29 3.60
C PHE A 122 -0.23 3.61 2.33
N ARG A 123 -1.12 3.32 1.36
CA ARG A 123 -0.72 2.73 0.08
C ARG A 123 0.13 3.68 -0.75
N LEU A 124 -0.27 4.95 -0.83
CA LEU A 124 0.51 5.97 -1.51
C LEU A 124 1.93 6.07 -0.93
N ILE A 125 2.04 6.11 0.40
CA ILE A 125 3.35 6.14 1.09
C ILE A 125 4.17 4.88 0.77
N LEU A 126 3.56 3.70 0.81
CA LEU A 126 4.24 2.45 0.44
C LEU A 126 4.78 2.50 -0.99
N HIS A 127 3.96 2.89 -1.96
CA HIS A 127 4.35 2.98 -3.36
C HIS A 127 5.46 4.01 -3.58
N ILE A 128 5.38 5.18 -2.95
CA ILE A 128 6.45 6.19 -3.00
C ILE A 128 7.75 5.62 -2.41
N CYS A 129 7.68 4.96 -1.24
CA CYS A 129 8.83 4.32 -0.63
C CYS A 129 9.46 3.26 -1.54
N GLN A 130 8.65 2.41 -2.20
CA GLN A 130 9.13 1.40 -3.14
C GLN A 130 9.75 2.03 -4.39
N ARG A 131 9.14 3.09 -4.95
CA ARG A 131 9.60 3.76 -6.18
C ARG A 131 10.93 4.49 -5.96
N HIS A 132 11.14 5.10 -4.80
CA HIS A 132 12.35 5.90 -4.50
C HIS A 132 13.36 5.22 -3.58
N GLY A 133 13.05 4.03 -3.04
CA GLY A 133 13.90 3.37 -2.04
C GLY A 133 13.95 4.11 -0.69
N ILE A 134 12.90 4.85 -0.35
CA ILE A 134 12.83 5.58 0.93
C ILE A 134 12.57 4.59 2.07
N PRO A 135 13.34 4.63 3.18
CA PRO A 135 13.13 3.75 4.33
C PRO A 135 11.70 3.82 4.89
N MET A 136 11.06 2.67 5.03
CA MET A 136 9.68 2.53 5.53
C MET A 136 9.60 2.60 7.07
N ARG A 137 10.15 3.66 7.65
CA ARG A 137 10.28 3.88 9.10
C ARG A 137 10.24 5.38 9.42
N LYS A 138 10.20 5.72 10.71
CA LYS A 138 10.34 7.11 11.16
C LYS A 138 11.63 7.72 10.59
N ALA A 139 11.54 8.96 10.15
CA ALA A 139 12.68 9.65 9.53
C ALA A 139 13.87 9.80 10.48
N ASP A 140 15.07 9.67 9.90
CA ASP A 140 16.34 10.13 10.45
C ASP A 140 17.25 10.62 9.31
N GLY A 141 18.56 10.75 9.57
CA GLY A 141 19.53 11.25 8.58
C GLY A 141 19.68 10.40 7.31
N ASP A 142 19.23 9.14 7.33
CA ASP A 142 19.32 8.25 6.17
C ASP A 142 18.03 8.22 5.34
N GLY A 143 16.98 8.90 5.79
CA GLY A 143 15.68 8.93 5.12
C GLY A 143 14.53 8.50 6.03
N GLY A 144 13.32 8.52 5.47
CA GLY A 144 12.12 7.98 6.09
C GLY A 144 10.93 8.93 6.09
N ILE A 145 9.98 8.71 6.99
CA ILE A 145 8.68 9.38 6.96
C ILE A 145 8.51 10.24 8.21
N THR A 146 8.11 11.50 8.04
CA THR A 146 7.90 12.46 9.13
C THR A 146 6.80 13.47 8.80
N GLY A 147 6.45 14.34 9.76
CA GLY A 147 5.52 15.44 9.57
C GLY A 147 6.23 16.78 9.33
N HIS A 148 5.50 17.78 8.86
CA HIS A 148 6.03 19.13 8.64
C HIS A 148 6.64 19.75 9.91
N PHE A 149 6.17 19.36 11.10
CA PHE A 149 6.74 19.76 12.39
C PHE A 149 8.25 19.49 12.53
N SER A 150 8.80 18.51 11.79
CA SER A 150 10.22 18.16 11.85
C SER A 150 11.13 19.22 11.22
N LEU A 151 10.60 19.96 10.23
CA LEU A 151 11.28 21.02 9.49
C LEU A 151 11.02 22.41 10.08
N ASP A 152 9.79 22.63 10.57
CA ASP A 152 9.35 23.88 11.18
C ASP A 152 8.59 23.65 12.50
N PRO A 153 9.29 23.29 13.58
CA PRO A 153 8.66 22.89 14.84
C PRO A 153 8.01 24.04 15.59
N VAL A 154 8.19 25.29 15.17
CA VAL A 154 7.56 26.45 15.79
C VAL A 154 6.26 26.79 15.06
N ASN A 155 6.31 27.09 13.76
CA ASN A 155 5.13 27.56 13.03
C ASN A 155 4.27 26.43 12.46
N ARG A 156 4.80 25.20 12.42
CA ARG A 156 4.13 23.99 11.92
C ARG A 156 4.16 22.86 12.94
N SER A 157 4.30 23.20 14.22
CA SER A 157 4.32 22.28 15.38
C SER A 157 3.18 21.24 15.40
N ARG A 158 2.02 21.59 14.83
CA ARG A 158 0.82 20.75 14.76
C ARG A 158 0.54 20.15 13.39
N CYS A 159 1.44 20.25 12.42
CA CYS A 159 1.22 19.72 11.07
C CYS A 159 1.94 18.36 10.94
N PRO A 160 1.24 17.26 10.60
CA PRO A 160 -0.10 17.16 9.97
C PRO A 160 -1.30 17.10 10.92
N GLY A 161 -1.09 17.17 12.24
CA GLY A 161 -2.11 17.00 13.27
C GLY A 161 -2.16 15.55 13.71
N PRO A 162 -3.30 15.06 14.24
CA PRO A 162 -3.47 13.64 14.49
C PRO A 162 -3.24 12.85 13.21
N TYR A 163 -2.35 11.87 13.28
CA TYR A 163 -2.02 10.96 12.19
C TYR A 163 -1.67 9.59 12.82
N PRO A 164 -2.19 8.48 12.30
CA PRO A 164 -2.03 7.15 12.89
C PRO A 164 -0.64 6.55 12.55
N TRP A 165 0.41 7.12 13.11
CA TRP A 165 1.81 6.76 12.82
C TRP A 165 2.14 5.30 13.09
N ASP A 166 1.71 4.76 14.22
CA ASP A 166 2.01 3.36 14.58
C ASP A 166 1.29 2.38 13.65
N ASP A 167 0.07 2.73 13.18
CA ASP A 167 -0.64 1.94 12.19
C ASP A 167 0.02 2.02 10.81
N LEU A 168 0.54 3.20 10.43
CA LEU A 168 1.30 3.35 9.19
C LEU A 168 2.52 2.44 9.20
N PHE A 169 3.36 2.52 10.24
CA PHE A 169 4.59 1.73 10.27
C PHE A 169 4.30 0.23 10.35
N ARG A 170 3.26 -0.17 11.09
CA ARG A 170 2.78 -1.56 11.08
C ARG A 170 2.32 -1.99 9.68
N PHE A 171 1.55 -1.17 8.97
CA PHE A 171 1.16 -1.44 7.59
C PHE A 171 2.37 -1.56 6.66
N LEU A 172 3.36 -0.68 6.79
CA LEU A 172 4.56 -0.72 5.95
C LEU A 172 5.47 -1.91 6.25
N GLU A 173 5.54 -2.36 7.51
CA GLU A 173 6.22 -3.60 7.90
C GLU A 173 5.50 -4.84 7.32
N GLU A 174 4.17 -4.81 7.25
CA GLU A 174 3.34 -5.90 6.70
C GLU A 174 3.29 -5.89 5.15
N GLY A 175 3.42 -4.72 4.51
CA GLY A 175 3.25 -4.50 3.06
C GLY A 175 1.79 -4.21 2.63
N ASP A 176 1.53 -3.90 1.35
CA ASP A 176 0.15 -3.79 0.84
C ASP A 176 -0.46 -5.18 0.80
N MET A 177 -1.19 -5.50 1.85
CA MET A 177 -1.88 -6.77 2.00
C MET A 177 -3.28 -6.65 1.41
N ILE A 178 -3.75 -7.69 0.72
CA ILE A 178 -5.18 -7.82 0.39
C ILE A 178 -5.95 -7.62 1.69
N SER A 179 -6.91 -6.71 1.66
CA SER A 179 -7.73 -6.32 2.82
C SER A 179 -9.20 -6.35 2.47
N LEU A 180 -10.04 -6.77 3.44
CA LEU A 180 -11.51 -6.68 3.32
C LEU A 180 -12.00 -5.24 3.28
N SER A 181 -11.20 -4.25 3.70
CA SER A 181 -11.56 -2.83 3.56
C SER A 181 -11.60 -2.39 2.10
N HIS A 182 -10.97 -3.13 1.19
CA HIS A 182 -10.98 -2.80 -0.24
C HIS A 182 -12.33 -3.19 -0.86
N PRO A 183 -13.08 -2.25 -1.49
CA PRO A 183 -14.42 -2.52 -2.03
C PRO A 183 -14.45 -3.71 -3.01
N GLU A 184 -13.43 -3.81 -3.85
CA GLU A 184 -13.26 -4.91 -4.79
C GLU A 184 -13.11 -6.27 -4.08
N VAL A 185 -12.36 -6.34 -2.99
CA VAL A 185 -12.16 -7.58 -2.21
C VAL A 185 -13.42 -7.90 -1.42
N ALA A 186 -14.05 -6.89 -0.83
CA ALA A 186 -15.30 -7.01 -0.08
C ALA A 186 -16.46 -7.58 -0.92
N ASN A 187 -16.41 -7.44 -2.25
CA ASN A 187 -17.39 -8.07 -3.15
C ASN A 187 -17.27 -9.61 -3.20
N TYR A 188 -16.10 -10.16 -2.86
CA TYR A 188 -15.82 -11.59 -2.93
C TYR A 188 -15.61 -12.24 -1.57
N PHE A 189 -15.17 -11.49 -0.57
CA PHE A 189 -14.88 -12.01 0.76
C PHE A 189 -15.61 -11.23 1.85
N GLU A 190 -15.82 -11.90 2.98
CA GLU A 190 -16.29 -11.32 4.24
C GLU A 190 -15.49 -11.86 5.41
N ASP A 191 -15.49 -11.09 6.48
CA ASP A 191 -14.92 -11.51 7.75
C ASP A 191 -15.71 -12.70 8.30
N ALA A 192 -15.00 -13.77 8.62
CA ALA A 192 -15.56 -14.98 9.21
C ALA A 192 -14.90 -15.32 10.56
N GLY A 193 -14.24 -14.34 11.19
CA GLY A 193 -13.60 -14.43 12.48
C GLY A 193 -12.08 -14.19 12.42
N PRO A 194 -11.40 -14.26 13.57
CA PRO A 194 -9.97 -14.01 13.67
C PRO A 194 -9.16 -14.87 12.67
N ASP A 195 -8.32 -14.21 11.88
CA ASP A 195 -7.50 -14.84 10.82
C ASP A 195 -8.32 -15.74 9.88
N ARG A 196 -9.57 -15.39 9.55
CA ARG A 196 -10.45 -16.19 8.70
C ARG A 196 -11.33 -15.35 7.78
N TRP A 197 -11.24 -15.58 6.48
CA TRP A 197 -12.14 -14.99 5.48
C TRP A 197 -13.02 -16.05 4.85
N ARG A 198 -14.27 -15.70 4.56
CA ARG A 198 -15.22 -16.54 3.80
C ARG A 198 -15.46 -15.96 2.41
N CYS A 199 -15.31 -16.77 1.38
CA CYS A 199 -15.65 -16.39 0.02
C CYS A 199 -17.17 -16.39 -0.15
N LYS A 200 -17.75 -15.22 -0.48
CA LYS A 200 -19.20 -15.03 -0.68
C LYS A 200 -19.74 -15.82 -1.87
N LYS A 201 -18.90 -16.15 -2.86
CA LYS A 201 -19.32 -16.85 -4.08
C LYS A 201 -19.52 -18.34 -3.89
N ASN A 202 -18.77 -18.98 -2.99
CA ASN A 202 -18.78 -20.43 -2.85
C ASN A 202 -18.75 -20.93 -1.38
N GLY A 203 -18.74 -20.03 -0.40
CA GLY A 203 -18.77 -20.36 1.03
C GLY A 203 -17.46 -20.91 1.60
N LEU A 204 -16.42 -21.09 0.77
CA LEU A 204 -15.14 -21.63 1.21
C LEU A 204 -14.39 -20.62 2.08
N THR A 205 -13.67 -21.11 3.07
CA THR A 205 -12.87 -20.26 3.96
C THR A 205 -11.38 -20.38 3.68
N ILE A 206 -10.67 -19.28 3.86
CA ILE A 206 -9.21 -19.20 3.88
C ILE A 206 -8.84 -18.70 5.27
N TYR A 207 -7.86 -19.32 5.93
CA TYR A 207 -7.49 -18.92 7.28
C TYR A 207 -6.01 -19.15 7.58
N GLY A 208 -5.57 -18.63 8.74
CA GLY A 208 -4.25 -18.88 9.30
C GLY A 208 -3.11 -18.53 8.35
N ALA A 209 -2.12 -19.42 8.24
CA ALA A 209 -0.91 -19.18 7.47
C ALA A 209 -1.18 -19.04 5.96
N ILE A 210 -2.15 -19.78 5.43
CA ILE A 210 -2.54 -19.67 4.01
C ILE A 210 -3.26 -18.33 3.75
N LEU A 211 -4.09 -17.84 4.67
CA LEU A 211 -4.69 -16.51 4.53
C LEU A 211 -3.63 -15.40 4.55
N LYS A 212 -2.64 -15.49 5.44
CA LYS A 212 -1.54 -14.53 5.49
C LYS A 212 -0.77 -14.50 4.17
N PHE A 213 -0.43 -15.66 3.62
CA PHE A 213 0.19 -15.76 2.30
C PHE A 213 -0.71 -15.27 1.16
N TYR A 214 -2.01 -15.57 1.19
CA TYR A 214 -2.97 -15.06 0.20
C TYR A 214 -3.01 -13.53 0.21
N ARG A 215 -3.02 -12.93 1.40
CA ARG A 215 -3.06 -11.49 1.57
C ARG A 215 -1.76 -10.81 1.14
N SER A 216 -0.62 -11.50 1.06
CA SER A 216 0.64 -10.86 0.64
C SER A 216 0.72 -10.50 -0.84
N PHE A 217 -0.32 -10.76 -1.63
CA PHE A 217 -0.40 -10.34 -3.03
C PHE A 217 -1.11 -8.98 -3.21
N GLY A 218 -1.39 -8.23 -2.15
CA GLY A 218 -2.01 -6.91 -2.27
C GLY A 218 -1.14 -5.92 -3.06
N GLY A 219 -1.75 -4.82 -3.48
CA GLY A 219 -1.08 -3.77 -4.26
C GLY A 219 -0.85 -4.06 -5.74
N ASN A 220 -1.27 -5.21 -6.26
CA ASN A 220 -1.19 -5.53 -7.70
C ASN A 220 -2.52 -6.06 -8.23
N GLY A 221 -3.04 -5.54 -9.34
CA GLY A 221 -4.19 -6.08 -10.10
C GLY A 221 -5.42 -6.52 -9.29
N PHE A 222 -6.49 -5.72 -9.26
CA PHE A 222 -7.74 -5.99 -8.50
C PHE A 222 -7.46 -6.34 -7.02
N ASN A 223 -6.52 -5.60 -6.42
CA ASN A 223 -5.95 -5.77 -5.08
C ASN A 223 -5.53 -7.22 -4.76
N GLY A 224 -4.69 -7.82 -5.60
CA GLY A 224 -4.10 -9.14 -5.42
C GLY A 224 -5.01 -10.32 -5.76
N LEU A 225 -6.31 -10.09 -5.94
CA LEU A 225 -7.27 -11.14 -6.29
C LEU A 225 -6.93 -11.80 -7.65
N THR A 226 -6.28 -11.07 -8.55
CA THR A 226 -5.92 -11.61 -9.87
C THR A 226 -4.81 -12.67 -9.82
N TYR A 227 -3.99 -12.70 -8.77
CA TYR A 227 -2.87 -13.65 -8.64
C TYR A 227 -3.36 -15.08 -8.41
N LEU A 228 -4.03 -15.33 -7.28
CA LEU A 228 -4.52 -16.67 -6.94
C LEU A 228 -5.98 -16.88 -7.32
N GLY A 229 -6.79 -15.82 -7.36
CA GLY A 229 -8.24 -15.90 -7.54
C GLY A 229 -8.96 -16.41 -6.30
N LEU A 230 -10.17 -16.94 -6.49
CA LEU A 230 -11.00 -17.44 -5.40
C LEU A 230 -10.58 -18.85 -4.96
N PRO A 231 -10.82 -19.24 -3.69
CA PRO A 231 -10.56 -20.61 -3.24
C PRO A 231 -11.46 -21.59 -4.01
N ARG A 232 -10.90 -22.74 -4.36
CA ARG A 232 -11.61 -23.86 -5.03
C ARG A 232 -11.82 -25.05 -4.11
N THR A 233 -11.09 -25.10 -3.00
CA THR A 233 -11.25 -26.08 -1.92
C THR A 233 -11.17 -25.39 -0.57
N GLY A 234 -11.56 -26.08 0.51
CA GLY A 234 -11.05 -25.78 1.85
C GLY A 234 -9.57 -26.21 1.98
N GLU A 235 -9.01 -26.09 3.18
CA GLU A 235 -7.71 -26.71 3.48
C GLU A 235 -7.82 -28.24 3.44
N LEU A 236 -6.88 -28.86 2.74
CA LEU A 236 -6.68 -30.30 2.69
C LEU A 236 -5.40 -30.63 3.46
N TYR A 237 -5.38 -31.73 4.21
CA TYR A 237 -4.27 -32.10 5.10
C TYR A 237 -3.58 -33.38 4.62
N PRO A 238 -2.70 -33.31 3.60
CA PRO A 238 -2.12 -34.50 2.97
C PRO A 238 -1.10 -35.23 3.85
N ARG A 239 -0.44 -34.52 4.76
CA ARG A 239 0.48 -35.07 5.75
C ARG A 239 0.27 -34.38 7.10
N GLN A 240 0.64 -35.06 8.18
CA GLN A 240 0.58 -34.48 9.51
C GLN A 240 1.38 -33.16 9.58
N GLY A 241 0.72 -32.10 10.05
CA GLY A 241 1.33 -30.77 10.17
C GLY A 241 1.46 -30.01 8.85
N THR A 242 0.82 -30.45 7.77
CA THR A 242 0.79 -29.75 6.48
C THR A 242 -0.65 -29.44 6.08
N ALA A 243 -0.86 -28.34 5.36
CA ALA A 243 -2.13 -28.01 4.74
C ALA A 243 -1.90 -27.55 3.30
N VAL A 244 -2.82 -27.87 2.40
CA VAL A 244 -2.84 -27.32 1.03
C VAL A 244 -4.22 -26.80 0.70
N GLN A 245 -4.28 -25.66 0.02
CA GLN A 245 -5.53 -25.11 -0.47
C GLN A 245 -5.40 -24.76 -1.94
N ARG A 246 -6.38 -25.17 -2.74
CA ARG A 246 -6.41 -24.88 -4.17
C ARG A 246 -7.17 -23.57 -4.39
N PHE A 247 -6.63 -22.74 -5.27
CA PHE A 247 -7.21 -21.52 -5.76
C PHE A 247 -7.39 -21.64 -7.28
N GLU A 248 -8.06 -20.67 -7.91
CA GLU A 248 -8.31 -20.67 -9.35
C GLU A 248 -7.03 -20.74 -10.19
N ARG A 249 -5.91 -20.19 -9.69
CA ARG A 249 -4.65 -20.04 -10.43
C ARG A 249 -3.44 -20.65 -9.73
N GLY A 250 -3.63 -21.38 -8.63
CA GLY A 250 -2.50 -21.96 -7.90
C GLY A 250 -2.90 -22.87 -6.75
N ILE A 251 -1.91 -23.53 -6.16
CA ILE A 251 -2.06 -24.32 -4.94
C ILE A 251 -1.08 -23.75 -3.92
N VAL A 252 -1.61 -23.28 -2.80
CA VAL A 252 -0.80 -22.80 -1.68
C VAL A 252 -0.63 -23.95 -0.69
N ALA A 253 0.61 -24.20 -0.26
CA ALA A 253 0.96 -25.21 0.72
C ALA A 253 1.51 -24.53 1.98
N TYR A 254 0.94 -24.85 3.14
CA TYR A 254 1.59 -24.73 4.43
C TYR A 254 2.33 -26.04 4.71
N ASP A 255 3.65 -25.98 4.72
CA ASP A 255 4.53 -27.13 4.86
C ASP A 255 5.86 -26.72 5.52
N PRO A 256 5.83 -26.43 6.84
CA PRO A 256 6.98 -25.89 7.58
C PRO A 256 8.18 -26.86 7.66
N ARG A 257 7.99 -28.13 7.29
CA ARG A 257 9.05 -29.15 7.28
C ARG A 257 9.37 -29.63 5.87
N HIS A 258 8.87 -28.97 4.82
CA HIS A 258 9.12 -29.31 3.42
C HIS A 258 8.86 -30.80 3.08
N GLN A 259 7.77 -31.37 3.60
CA GLN A 259 7.37 -32.76 3.39
C GLN A 259 6.60 -33.00 2.07
N LEU A 260 6.04 -31.94 1.48
CA LEU A 260 5.27 -31.98 0.24
C LEU A 260 6.12 -31.52 -0.94
N ASP A 261 6.89 -30.45 -0.76
CA ASP A 261 7.75 -29.83 -1.76
C ASP A 261 8.82 -28.98 -1.07
N TRP A 262 9.85 -28.59 -1.82
CA TRP A 262 10.91 -27.73 -1.31
C TRP A 262 11.40 -26.73 -2.37
N PRO A 263 10.61 -25.68 -2.65
CA PRO A 263 11.08 -24.60 -3.51
C PRO A 263 12.34 -23.92 -2.96
N PRO A 264 13.31 -23.57 -3.81
CA PRO A 264 14.44 -22.75 -3.37
C PRO A 264 13.96 -21.45 -2.72
N GLY A 265 14.41 -21.17 -1.50
CA GLY A 265 14.08 -19.95 -0.75
C GLY A 265 12.66 -19.90 -0.16
N SER A 266 11.85 -20.96 -0.27
CA SER A 266 10.52 -20.98 0.36
C SER A 266 10.61 -21.08 1.88
N GLY A 267 9.80 -20.29 2.59
CA GLY A 267 9.52 -20.49 4.00
C GLY A 267 8.44 -21.56 4.24
N SER A 268 7.72 -21.45 5.36
CA SER A 268 6.70 -22.44 5.76
C SER A 268 5.42 -22.43 4.91
N VAL A 269 5.19 -21.39 4.10
CA VAL A 269 4.05 -21.29 3.17
C VAL A 269 4.57 -20.90 1.80
N TYR A 270 4.12 -21.58 0.75
CA TYR A 270 4.59 -21.32 -0.62
C TYR A 270 3.59 -21.81 -1.68
N LEU A 271 3.79 -21.38 -2.93
CA LEU A 271 3.12 -21.97 -4.09
C LEU A 271 3.75 -23.30 -4.45
N LEU A 272 2.94 -24.35 -4.50
CA LEU A 272 3.39 -25.70 -4.80
C LEU A 272 3.93 -25.76 -6.24
N HIS A 273 5.11 -26.35 -6.45
CA HIS A 273 5.60 -26.58 -7.80
C HIS A 273 4.72 -27.65 -8.47
N LEU A 274 4.02 -27.29 -9.55
CA LEU A 274 3.17 -28.24 -10.26
C LEU A 274 3.93 -29.46 -10.82
N SER A 275 5.25 -29.33 -10.99
CA SER A 275 6.15 -30.39 -11.45
C SER A 275 6.75 -31.25 -10.33
N SER A 276 6.59 -30.88 -9.05
CA SER A 276 7.04 -31.73 -7.94
C SER A 276 6.23 -33.02 -7.86
N PRO A 277 6.72 -34.08 -7.19
CA PRO A 277 5.98 -35.33 -7.07
C PRO A 277 4.55 -35.13 -6.54
N TYR A 278 4.39 -34.28 -5.53
CA TYR A 278 3.07 -33.95 -5.00
C TYR A 278 2.28 -33.04 -5.95
N GLY A 279 2.90 -32.01 -6.54
CA GLY A 279 2.25 -31.13 -7.53
C GLY A 279 1.69 -31.86 -8.75
N LYS A 280 2.42 -32.86 -9.26
CA LYS A 280 1.97 -33.73 -10.35
C LYS A 280 0.72 -34.54 -9.97
N ALA A 281 0.69 -35.09 -8.77
CA ALA A 281 -0.49 -35.82 -8.28
C ALA A 281 -1.71 -34.89 -8.14
N GLN A 282 -1.50 -33.63 -7.76
CA GLN A 282 -2.58 -32.65 -7.66
C GLN A 282 -3.13 -32.21 -9.03
N SER A 283 -2.27 -32.08 -10.05
CA SER A 283 -2.62 -31.67 -11.41
C SER A 283 -3.22 -32.79 -12.26
N ALA A 284 -2.80 -34.04 -12.07
CA ALA A 284 -3.36 -35.21 -12.76
C ALA A 284 -4.87 -35.39 -12.50
N ASN A 285 -5.33 -35.05 -11.29
CA ASN A 285 -6.76 -35.10 -10.95
C ASN A 285 -7.63 -34.08 -11.70
N VAL A 286 -7.03 -33.02 -12.28
CA VAL A 286 -7.76 -32.03 -13.10
C VAL A 286 -7.91 -32.54 -14.54
N PHE A 287 -6.88 -33.18 -15.10
CA PHE A 287 -6.90 -33.73 -16.45
C PHE A 287 -7.76 -34.99 -16.60
N SER A 288 -7.77 -35.88 -15.61
CA SER A 288 -8.62 -37.09 -15.66
C SER A 288 -10.11 -36.77 -15.64
N ALA A 289 -10.52 -35.72 -14.92
CA ALA A 289 -11.92 -35.26 -14.91
C ALA A 289 -12.36 -34.63 -16.24
N LEU A 290 -11.41 -34.03 -16.99
CA LEU A 290 -11.67 -33.49 -18.33
C LEU A 290 -11.83 -34.63 -19.35
N LEU A 291 -10.97 -35.64 -19.28
CA LEU A 291 -11.01 -36.81 -20.17
C LEU A 291 -12.28 -37.64 -19.98
N GLN A 292 -12.74 -37.84 -18.73
CA GLN A 292 -14.01 -38.54 -18.46
C GLN A 292 -15.24 -37.81 -18.99
N ARG A 293 -15.23 -36.47 -19.05
CA ARG A 293 -16.35 -35.70 -19.64
C ARG A 293 -16.36 -35.75 -21.17
N LEU A 294 -15.19 -35.86 -21.79
CA LEU A 294 -15.05 -36.02 -23.24
C LEU A 294 -15.43 -37.44 -23.69
N SER A 295 -15.19 -38.47 -22.88
CA SER A 295 -15.57 -39.86 -23.18
C SER A 295 -17.05 -40.20 -22.99
N HIS A 296 -17.88 -39.25 -22.51
CA HIS A 296 -19.33 -39.41 -22.35
C HIS A 296 -20.15 -38.58 -23.34
N GLN A 297 -19.49 -37.97 -24.33
CA GLN A 297 -20.14 -37.27 -25.45
C GLN A 297 -20.02 -38.01 -26.80
N GLU A 298 -19.60 -39.28 -26.77
CA GLU A 298 -19.66 -40.21 -27.92
C GLU A 298 -20.79 -41.22 -27.75
#